data_AF-A0A0A7LI31-F1
#
_entry.id   AF-A0A0A7LI31-F1
#
_cell.length_a   1.000
_cell.length_b   1.000
_cell.length_c   1.000
_cell.angle_alpha   90.00
_cell.angle_beta   90.00
_cell.angle_gamma   90.00
#
_symmetry.space_group_name_H-M   'P 1'
#
loop_
_entity.id
_entity.type
_entity.pdbx_description
1 polymer ?
#
loop_
_entity_poly.entity_id
_entity_poly.type
_entity_poly.pdbx_seq_one_letter_code
_entity_poly.pdbx_strand_id
1 'polypeptide(L)'
;MANDDDATKTPRNDSLIGNLMGYLDTRIDLVRLETQEKVKNAFVGTAHGLTMAIIGLLFLVFLSIFAGLALNAAFDSSYWGFGIVAAIYLLLLIVFIVGVDKKLFQGLADKMLSNTIYKSDKRQA
;
A
#
# COMPACT_ATOMS: atom_id res chain seq x y z
N MET A 1 21.10 39.13 63.96
CA MET A 1 21.12 37.91 63.12
C MET A 1 19.70 37.38 63.09
N ALA A 2 18.92 37.80 62.10
CA ALA A 2 17.61 37.21 61.82
C ALA A 2 17.76 36.47 60.49
N ASN A 3 17.46 35.19 60.56
CA ASN A 3 17.76 34.16 59.59
C ASN A 3 17.20 34.50 58.21
N ASP A 4 18.08 34.50 57.21
CA ASP A 4 17.71 34.15 55.85
C ASP A 4 17.21 32.70 55.90
N ASP A 5 15.94 32.45 55.61
CA ASP A 5 15.44 31.09 55.32
C ASP A 5 14.29 31.18 54.32
N ASP A 6 14.70 31.50 53.08
CA ASP A 6 14.31 30.83 51.84
C ASP A 6 12.88 30.24 51.76
N ALA A 7 11.95 31.12 51.42
CA ALA A 7 10.55 30.82 51.15
C ALA A 7 10.32 30.31 49.72
N THR A 8 10.98 29.23 49.27
CA THR A 8 10.65 28.55 48.00
C THR A 8 10.83 27.03 48.02
N LYS A 9 10.28 26.33 49.02
CA LYS A 9 10.14 24.87 48.96
C LYS A 9 8.85 24.49 48.23
N THR A 10 8.89 24.45 46.90
CA THR A 10 7.80 23.83 46.11
C THR A 10 7.64 22.37 46.54
N PRO A 11 6.41 21.90 46.77
CA PRO A 11 6.18 20.55 47.28
C PRO A 11 6.61 19.53 46.20
N ARG A 12 7.32 18.48 46.63
CA ARG A 12 7.94 17.47 45.73
C ARG A 12 6.93 16.81 44.77
N ASN A 13 5.65 16.82 45.08
CA ASN A 13 4.59 16.33 44.20
C ASN A 13 4.50 17.13 42.88
N ASP A 14 4.70 18.45 42.91
CA ASP A 14 4.58 19.29 41.71
C ASP A 14 5.65 18.98 40.67
N SER A 15 6.87 18.64 41.12
CA SER A 15 7.96 18.24 40.21
C SER A 15 7.77 16.83 39.65
N LEU A 16 7.20 15.89 40.42
CA LEU A 16 6.80 14.57 39.89
C LEU A 16 5.66 14.70 38.88
N ILE A 17 4.65 15.52 39.18
CA ILE A 17 3.50 15.76 38.30
C ILE A 17 3.97 16.43 37.00
N GLY A 18 4.86 17.42 37.07
CA GLY A 18 5.45 18.08 35.90
C GLY A 18 6.25 17.12 35.02
N ASN A 19 7.07 16.24 35.62
CA ASN A 19 7.84 15.24 34.88
C ASN A 19 6.94 14.18 34.21
N LEU A 20 5.87 13.77 34.89
CA LEU A 20 4.88 12.83 34.34
C LEU A 20 4.09 13.47 33.19
N MET A 21 3.70 14.74 33.31
CA MET A 21 3.05 15.47 32.23
C MET A 21 3.97 15.60 31.00
N GLY A 22 5.24 15.99 31.20
CA GLY A 22 6.20 16.07 30.10
C GLY A 22 6.44 14.73 29.39
N TYR A 23 6.43 13.63 30.15
CA TYR A 23 6.50 12.29 29.58
C TYR A 23 5.24 11.91 28.79
N LEU A 24 4.05 12.25 29.31
CA LEU A 24 2.78 12.01 28.63
C LEU A 24 2.71 12.78 27.31
N ASP A 25 3.08 14.05 27.31
CA ASP A 25 3.12 14.90 26.11
C ASP A 25 4.06 14.30 25.07
N THR A 26 5.26 13.89 25.49
CA THR A 26 6.23 13.22 24.60
C THR A 26 5.66 11.92 24.01
N ARG A 27 4.92 11.13 24.80
CA ARG A 27 4.29 9.89 24.33
C ARG A 27 3.17 10.17 23.32
N ILE A 28 2.36 11.20 23.56
CA ILE A 28 1.30 11.64 22.65
C ILE A 28 1.89 12.12 21.33
N ASP A 29 2.96 12.92 21.38
CA ASP A 29 3.67 13.39 20.21
C ASP A 29 4.27 12.24 19.40
N LEU A 30 4.85 11.24 20.08
CA LEU A 30 5.37 10.05 19.42
C LEU A 30 4.27 9.27 18.69
N VAL A 31 3.12 9.04 19.33
CA VAL A 31 1.98 8.36 18.71
C VAL A 31 1.46 9.16 17.50
N ARG A 32 1.41 10.49 17.60
CA ARG A 32 0.99 11.36 16.50
C ARG A 32 1.95 11.27 15.32
N LEU A 33 3.26 11.29 15.58
CA LEU A 33 4.30 11.12 14.57
C LEU A 33 4.21 9.75 13.88
N GLU A 34 4.14 8.66 14.64
CA GLU A 34 4.00 7.31 14.09
C GLU A 34 2.74 7.17 13.25
N THR A 35 1.63 7.78 13.69
CA THR A 35 0.37 7.75 12.95
C THR A 35 0.49 8.51 11.64
N GLN A 36 1.10 9.70 11.66
CA GLN A 36 1.35 10.48 10.44
C GLN A 36 2.24 9.73 9.46
N GLU A 37 3.30 9.08 9.95
CA GLU A 37 4.20 8.30 9.11
C GLU A 37 3.50 7.08 8.49
N LYS A 38 2.73 6.33 9.29
CA LYS A 38 1.92 5.19 8.79
C LYS A 38 0.91 5.64 7.75
N VAL A 39 0.18 6.73 8.00
CA VAL A 39 -0.80 7.28 7.05
C VAL A 39 -0.11 7.75 5.77
N LYS A 40 1.01 8.45 5.86
CA LYS A 40 1.79 8.89 4.69
C LYS A 40 2.27 7.69 3.87
N ASN A 41 2.84 6.68 4.50
CA ASN A 41 3.36 5.50 3.81
C ASN A 41 2.23 4.70 3.16
N ALA A 42 1.10 4.52 3.86
CA ALA A 42 -0.09 3.88 3.29
C ALA A 42 -0.66 4.68 2.11
N PHE A 43 -0.75 6.00 2.23
CA PHE A 43 -1.25 6.88 1.19
C PHE A 43 -0.36 6.83 -0.06
N VAL A 44 0.96 6.98 0.10
CA VAL A 44 1.91 6.95 -1.02
C VAL A 44 1.90 5.58 -1.70
N GLY A 45 1.90 4.49 -0.94
CA GLY A 45 1.84 3.14 -1.49
C GLY A 45 0.55 2.88 -2.27
N THR A 46 -0.60 3.28 -1.70
CA THR A 46 -1.92 3.10 -2.33
C THR A 46 -2.05 3.97 -3.58
N ALA A 47 -1.66 5.25 -3.49
CA ALA A 47 -1.73 6.18 -4.61
C ALA A 47 -0.85 5.73 -5.79
N HIS A 48 0.38 5.27 -5.50
CA HIS A 48 1.27 4.74 -6.52
C HIS A 48 0.70 3.46 -7.17
N GLY A 49 0.26 2.51 -6.34
CA GLY A 49 -0.34 1.26 -6.81
C GLY A 49 -1.58 1.49 -7.67
N LEU A 50 -2.46 2.39 -7.23
CA LEU A 50 -3.66 2.76 -7.98
C LEU A 50 -3.32 3.45 -9.30
N THR A 51 -2.35 4.36 -9.30
CA THR A 51 -1.90 5.05 -10.53
C THR A 51 -1.34 4.05 -11.54
N MET A 52 -0.49 3.13 -11.09
CA MET A 52 0.05 2.06 -11.93
C MET A 52 -1.05 1.12 -12.46
N ALA A 53 -2.01 0.76 -11.62
CA ALA A 53 -3.15 -0.08 -12.03
C ALA A 53 -3.99 0.61 -13.11
N ILE A 54 -4.28 1.91 -12.96
CA ILE A 54 -5.03 2.69 -13.96
C ILE A 54 -4.27 2.77 -15.28
N ILE A 55 -2.97 3.12 -15.24
CA ILE A 55 -2.15 3.21 -16.45
C ILE A 55 -2.05 1.86 -17.16
N GLY A 56 -1.80 0.78 -16.40
CA GLY A 56 -1.73 -0.58 -16.92
C GLY A 56 -3.05 -1.03 -17.54
N LEU A 57 -4.18 -0.72 -16.90
CA LEU A 57 -5.51 -0.99 -17.43
C LEU A 57 -5.76 -0.24 -18.74
N LEU A 58 -5.48 1.07 -18.77
CA LEU A 58 -5.63 1.88 -19.99
C LEU A 58 -4.77 1.33 -21.13
N PHE A 59 -3.51 1.00 -20.85
CA PHE A 59 -2.61 0.38 -21.82
C PHE A 59 -3.20 -0.92 -22.37
N LEU A 60 -3.69 -1.82 -21.50
CA LEU A 60 -4.28 -3.09 -21.90
C LEU A 60 -5.54 -2.88 -22.76
N VAL A 61 -6.42 -1.96 -22.39
CA VAL A 61 -7.63 -1.62 -23.16
C VAL A 61 -7.24 -1.11 -24.56
N PHE A 62 -6.32 -0.16 -24.65
CA PHE A 62 -5.87 0.36 -25.95
C PHE A 62 -5.17 -0.70 -26.79
N LEU A 63 -4.34 -1.54 -26.16
CA LEU A 63 -3.68 -2.65 -26.83
C LEU A 63 -4.70 -3.66 -27.38
N SER A 64 -5.76 -3.93 -26.63
CA SER A 64 -6.85 -4.82 -27.04
C SER A 64 -7.64 -4.25 -28.22
N ILE A 65 -7.93 -2.94 -28.20
CA ILE A 65 -8.56 -2.25 -29.33
C ILE A 65 -7.65 -2.30 -30.55
N PHE A 66 -6.37 -1.98 -30.38
CA PHE A 66 -5.39 -2.03 -31.45
C PHE A 66 -5.28 -3.44 -32.06
N ALA A 67 -5.19 -4.49 -31.23
CA ALA A 67 -5.14 -5.86 -31.69
C ALA A 67 -6.41 -6.24 -32.47
N GLY A 68 -7.59 -5.83 -31.98
CA GLY A 68 -8.85 -6.05 -32.69
C GLY A 68 -8.88 -5.37 -34.06
N LEU A 69 -8.43 -4.11 -34.13
CA LEU A 69 -8.34 -3.35 -35.39
C LEU A 69 -7.30 -3.93 -36.35
N ALA A 70 -6.14 -4.35 -35.85
CA ALA A 70 -5.09 -4.96 -36.66
C ALA A 70 -5.56 -6.31 -37.26
N LEU A 71 -6.26 -7.12 -36.47
CA LEU A 71 -6.86 -8.36 -36.94
C LEU A 71 -7.99 -8.09 -37.95
N ASN A 72 -8.86 -7.11 -37.69
CA ASN A 72 -9.90 -6.68 -38.63
C ASN A 72 -9.30 -6.34 -40.00
N ALA A 73 -8.21 -5.56 -40.03
CA ALA A 73 -7.50 -5.22 -41.25
C ALA A 73 -6.88 -6.44 -41.94
N ALA A 74 -6.36 -7.41 -41.18
CA ALA A 74 -5.78 -8.64 -41.73
C ALA A 74 -6.83 -9.60 -42.34
N PHE A 75 -8.05 -9.62 -41.79
CA PHE A 75 -9.15 -10.47 -42.24
C PHE A 75 -10.13 -9.77 -43.19
N ASP A 76 -9.84 -8.53 -43.60
CA ASP A 76 -10.71 -7.67 -44.42
C ASP A 76 -12.17 -7.62 -43.89
N SER A 77 -12.29 -7.51 -42.57
CA SER A 77 -13.57 -7.56 -41.87
C SER A 77 -13.68 -6.46 -40.83
N SER A 78 -14.88 -5.91 -40.66
CA SER A 78 -15.13 -4.85 -39.67
C SER A 78 -15.21 -5.35 -38.21
N TYR A 79 -15.33 -6.65 -37.96
CA TYR A 79 -15.64 -7.15 -36.60
C TYR A 79 -14.95 -8.46 -36.16
N TRP A 80 -14.47 -9.29 -37.09
CA TRP A 80 -13.89 -10.60 -36.74
C TRP A 80 -12.67 -10.51 -35.79
N GLY A 81 -11.87 -9.46 -35.91
CA GLY A 81 -10.74 -9.19 -35.03
C GLY A 81 -11.13 -8.99 -33.57
N PHE A 82 -12.24 -8.30 -33.31
CA PHE A 82 -12.77 -8.19 -31.93
C PHE A 82 -13.29 -9.53 -31.41
N GLY A 83 -13.91 -10.34 -32.27
CA GLY A 83 -14.37 -11.69 -31.91
C GLY A 83 -13.23 -12.62 -31.50
N ILE A 84 -12.10 -12.58 -32.23
CA ILE A 84 -10.90 -13.35 -31.89
C ILE A 84 -10.31 -12.90 -30.55
N VAL A 85 -10.18 -11.58 -30.34
CA VAL A 85 -9.70 -11.03 -29.08
C VAL A 85 -10.59 -11.44 -27.91
N ALA A 86 -11.92 -11.41 -28.09
CA ALA A 86 -12.87 -11.89 -27.08
C ALA A 86 -12.72 -13.39 -26.80
N ALA A 87 -12.51 -14.23 -27.82
CA ALA A 87 -12.27 -15.66 -27.66
C ALA A 87 -10.99 -15.95 -26.86
N ILE A 88 -9.92 -15.17 -27.08
CA ILE A 88 -8.67 -15.28 -26.31
C ILE A 88 -8.93 -14.97 -24.82
N TYR A 89 -9.66 -13.89 -24.52
CA TYR A 89 -9.99 -13.57 -23.12
C TYR A 89 -10.89 -14.63 -22.47
N LEU A 90 -11.82 -15.21 -23.23
CA LEU A 90 -12.68 -16.30 -22.76
C LEU A 90 -11.87 -17.57 -22.47
N LEU A 91 -10.90 -17.92 -23.32
CA LEU A 91 -9.98 -19.02 -23.05
C LEU A 91 -9.12 -18.76 -21.81
N LEU A 92 -8.59 -17.54 -21.65
CA LEU A 92 -7.87 -17.14 -20.44
C LEU A 92 -8.73 -17.27 -19.19
N LEU A 93 -10.00 -16.86 -19.27
CA LEU A 93 -10.96 -16.99 -18.17
C LEU A 93 -11.20 -18.47 -17.80
N ILE A 94 -11.38 -19.35 -18.80
CA ILE A 94 -11.55 -20.78 -18.56
C ILE A 94 -10.30 -21.39 -17.92
N VAL A 95 -9.12 -21.09 -18.45
CA VAL A 95 -7.83 -21.53 -17.88
C VAL A 95 -7.68 -21.02 -16.45
N PHE A 96 -8.11 -19.79 -16.18
CA PHE A 96 -8.05 -19.24 -14.83
C PHE A 96 -9.00 -19.99 -13.89
N ILE A 97 -10.25 -20.22 -14.27
CA ILE A 97 -11.24 -20.92 -13.43
C ILE A 97 -10.86 -22.38 -13.19
N VAL A 98 -10.35 -23.07 -14.21
CA VAL A 98 -10.04 -24.51 -14.14
C VAL A 98 -8.65 -24.78 -13.61
N GLY A 99 -7.68 -23.93 -13.94
CA GLY A 99 -6.25 -24.13 -13.64
C GLY A 99 -5.76 -23.43 -12.38
N VAL A 100 -6.45 -22.39 -11.90
CA VAL A 100 -6.03 -21.65 -10.71
C VAL A 100 -6.72 -22.22 -9.47
N ASP A 101 -6.09 -23.25 -8.93
CA ASP A 101 -6.46 -23.78 -7.62
C ASP A 101 -6.17 -22.74 -6.51
N LYS A 102 -6.93 -22.79 -5.41
CA LYS A 102 -6.74 -21.89 -4.24
C LYS A 102 -5.27 -21.83 -3.77
N LYS A 103 -4.54 -22.93 -3.92
CA LYS A 103 -3.12 -23.06 -3.54
C LYS A 103 -2.19 -22.22 -4.43
N LEU A 104 -2.48 -22.09 -5.72
CA LEU A 104 -1.71 -21.23 -6.62
C LEU A 104 -1.93 -19.75 -6.29
N PHE A 105 -3.17 -19.38 -5.98
CA PHE A 105 -3.49 -18.02 -5.55
C PHE A 105 -2.80 -17.65 -4.23
N GLN A 106 -2.81 -18.57 -3.26
CA GLN A 106 -2.09 -18.42 -2.00
C GLN A 106 -0.57 -18.31 -2.21
N GLY A 107 0.01 -19.18 -3.05
CA GLY A 107 1.45 -19.13 -3.36
C GLY A 107 1.89 -17.86 -4.08
N LEU A 108 1.05 -17.31 -4.98
CA LEU A 108 1.31 -16.01 -5.62
C LEU A 108 1.16 -14.84 -4.65
N ALA A 109 0.13 -14.88 -3.80
CA ALA A 109 -0.07 -13.87 -2.75
C ALA A 109 1.12 -13.84 -1.80
N ASP A 110 1.58 -14.98 -1.30
CA ASP A 110 2.73 -15.05 -0.39
C ASP A 110 4.03 -14.56 -1.05
N LYS A 111 4.21 -14.82 -2.35
CA LYS A 111 5.40 -14.38 -3.09
C LYS A 111 5.40 -12.87 -3.37
N MET A 112 4.23 -12.28 -3.67
CA MET A 112 4.10 -10.82 -3.87
C MET A 112 4.15 -10.04 -2.55
N LEU A 113 3.52 -10.59 -1.50
CA LEU A 113 3.47 -9.95 -0.19
C LEU A 113 4.80 -10.08 0.57
N SER A 114 5.47 -11.24 0.53
CA SER A 114 6.77 -11.37 1.21
C SER A 114 7.86 -10.52 0.55
N ASN A 115 7.82 -10.31 -0.76
CA ASN A 115 8.83 -9.47 -1.42
C ASN A 115 8.66 -7.96 -1.14
N THR A 116 7.45 -7.53 -0.77
CA THR A 116 7.15 -6.12 -0.45
C THR A 116 7.21 -5.83 1.06
N ILE A 117 6.86 -6.80 1.92
CA ILE A 117 6.81 -6.60 3.38
C ILE A 117 8.05 -7.18 4.11
N TYR A 118 8.67 -8.26 3.64
CA TYR A 118 9.70 -8.97 4.43
C TYR A 118 11.12 -8.38 4.32
N LYS A 119 11.33 -7.37 3.46
CA LYS A 119 12.65 -6.73 3.30
C LYS A 119 12.92 -5.61 4.32
N SER A 120 11.94 -5.18 5.11
CA SER A 120 12.13 -4.10 6.11
C SER A 120 12.71 -4.57 7.45
N ASP A 121 12.63 -5.86 7.79
CA ASP A 121 13.02 -6.35 9.14
C ASP A 121 14.45 -6.92 9.22
N LYS A 122 15.11 -7.20 8.08
CA LYS A 122 16.49 -7.74 8.04
C LYS A 122 17.60 -6.69 7.93
N ARG A 123 17.31 -5.41 8.19
CA ARG A 123 18.33 -4.35 8.28
C ARG A 123 18.68 -3.93 9.72
N GLN A 124 18.12 -4.60 10.74
CA GLN A 124 18.39 -4.30 12.15
C GLN A 124 18.87 -5.51 12.97
N ALA A 125 19.60 -6.44 12.36
CA ALA A 125 20.37 -7.46 13.08
C ALA A 125 21.83 -7.41 12.61
#